data_AF-A0A7G8PP42-F1
#
_entry.id   AF-A0A7G8PP42-F1
#
_cell.length_a   1.000
_cell.length_b   1.000
_cell.length_c   1.000
_cell.angle_alpha   90.00
_cell.angle_beta   90.00
_cell.angle_gamma   90.00
#
_symmetry.space_group_name_H-M   'P 1'
#
loop_
_entity.id
_entity.type
_entity.pdbx_description
1 polymer ?
#
loop_
_entity_poly.entity_id
_entity_poly.type
_entity_poly.pdbx_seq_one_letter_code
_entity_poly.pdbx_strand_id
1 'polypeptide(L)'
;MAQKFYMNADEGQFTACLDYAWKSADCLSIGKVTAIRAKCEDTTMPNREKPLKVILNTTTNADCPTGGFPHPVRKFTVCTETQ
;
A
#
# COMPACT_ATOMS: atom_id res chain seq x y z
N MET A 1 -23.88 -1.52 -24.80
CA MET A 1 -22.92 -2.18 -23.88
C MET A 1 -22.51 -1.13 -22.84
N ALA A 2 -23.02 -1.21 -21.62
CA ALA A 2 -22.60 -0.27 -20.57
C ALA A 2 -21.18 -0.60 -20.12
N GLN A 3 -20.27 0.36 -20.24
CA GLN A 3 -18.87 0.19 -19.86
C GLN A 3 -18.78 0.03 -18.33
N LYS A 4 -18.46 -1.19 -17.88
CA LYS A 4 -18.46 -1.56 -16.45
C LYS A 4 -17.20 -1.12 -15.69
N PHE A 5 -16.15 -0.65 -16.37
CA PHE A 5 -14.89 -0.22 -15.73
C PHE A 5 -14.15 0.89 -16.51
N TYR A 6 -13.31 1.62 -15.78
CA TYR A 6 -12.68 2.92 -16.05
C TYR A 6 -11.93 3.04 -17.40
N MET A 7 -12.03 4.22 -18.05
CA MET A 7 -11.44 4.56 -19.36
C MET A 7 -9.99 5.07 -19.26
N ASN A 8 -9.19 4.74 -20.28
CA ASN A 8 -7.79 5.14 -20.45
C ASN A 8 -7.65 6.48 -21.21
N ALA A 9 -6.61 7.25 -20.89
CA ALA A 9 -6.09 8.33 -21.74
C ALA A 9 -4.83 7.85 -22.49
N ASP A 10 -4.38 8.61 -23.50
CA ASP A 10 -3.35 8.25 -24.49
C ASP A 10 -1.97 7.84 -23.91
N GLU A 11 -1.72 8.07 -22.62
CA GLU A 11 -0.46 7.75 -21.92
C GLU A 11 -0.33 6.28 -21.45
N GLY A 12 -1.32 5.44 -21.73
CA GLY A 12 -1.29 4.00 -21.44
C GLY A 12 -2.16 3.57 -20.26
N GLN A 13 -2.37 2.25 -20.14
CA GLN A 13 -3.25 1.66 -19.15
C GLN A 13 -2.62 1.71 -17.75
N PHE A 14 -3.17 2.49 -16.83
CA PHE A 14 -2.86 2.36 -15.41
C PHE A 14 -4.01 1.67 -14.68
N THR A 15 -3.78 0.41 -14.28
CA THR A 15 -4.64 -0.23 -13.27
C THR A 15 -4.12 0.21 -11.91
N ALA A 16 -4.91 1.00 -11.18
CA ALA A 16 -4.65 1.20 -9.77
C ALA A 16 -4.83 -0.14 -9.05
N CYS A 17 -3.72 -0.76 -8.64
CA CYS A 17 -3.78 -1.77 -7.60
C CYS A 17 -4.27 -1.05 -6.34
N LEU A 18 -5.56 -1.17 -6.03
CA LEU A 18 -6.19 -0.53 -4.86
C LEU A 18 -5.55 -0.97 -3.53
N ASP A 19 -4.68 -2.00 -3.58
CA ASP A 19 -3.85 -2.47 -2.48
C ASP A 19 -2.40 -2.64 -2.94
N TYR A 20 -1.45 -2.39 -2.04
CA TYR A 20 -0.04 -2.69 -2.29
C TYR A 20 0.24 -4.19 -2.18
N ALA A 21 1.22 -4.67 -2.95
CA ALA A 21 1.66 -6.06 -2.93
C ALA A 21 2.61 -6.35 -1.75
N TRP A 22 2.08 -6.24 -0.52
CA TRP A 22 2.81 -6.45 0.74
C TRP A 22 3.46 -7.83 0.82
N LYS A 23 4.64 -7.89 1.44
CA LYS A 23 5.34 -9.14 1.76
C LYS A 23 6.06 -8.99 3.10
N SER A 24 5.86 -9.92 4.02
CA SER A 24 6.39 -9.84 5.39
C SER A 24 7.92 -9.71 5.48
N ALA A 25 8.64 -10.24 4.48
CA ALA A 25 10.10 -10.23 4.44
C ALA A 25 10.70 -8.95 3.84
N ASP A 26 9.91 -8.15 3.12
CA ASP A 26 10.40 -7.02 2.33
C ASP A 26 9.69 -5.73 2.73
N CYS A 27 10.30 -4.59 2.42
CA CYS A 27 9.65 -3.30 2.54
C CYS A 27 9.06 -2.86 1.19
N LEU A 28 8.11 -1.94 1.26
CA LEU A 28 7.68 -1.16 0.10
C LEU A 28 8.16 0.27 0.27
N SER A 29 8.92 0.77 -0.71
CA SER A 29 9.24 2.18 -0.82
C SER A 29 8.08 2.88 -1.53
N ILE A 30 7.37 3.72 -0.80
CA ILE A 30 6.13 4.36 -1.26
C ILE A 30 6.40 5.84 -1.55
N GLY A 31 6.36 6.18 -2.84
CA GLY A 31 6.43 7.54 -3.36
C GLY A 31 5.04 8.09 -3.68
N LYS A 32 5.00 9.28 -4.30
CA LYS A 32 3.73 9.95 -4.66
C LYS A 32 2.89 9.15 -5.68
N VAL A 33 3.56 8.48 -6.62
CA VAL A 33 2.92 7.74 -7.72
C VAL A 33 3.52 6.35 -7.93
N THR A 34 4.41 5.92 -7.03
CA THR A 34 5.16 4.66 -7.15
C THR A 34 5.11 3.89 -5.84
N ALA A 35 5.01 2.58 -5.92
CA ALA A 35 5.26 1.68 -4.79
C ALA A 35 6.12 0.53 -5.29
N ILE A 36 7.38 0.54 -4.90
CA ILE A 36 8.37 -0.45 -5.37
C ILE A 36 8.86 -1.27 -4.19
N ARG A 37 9.06 -2.57 -4.44
CA ARG A 37 9.60 -3.47 -3.44
C ARG A 37 11.06 -3.13 -3.21
N ALA A 38 11.42 -2.97 -1.95
CA ALA A 38 12.75 -2.61 -1.50
C ALA A 38 13.17 -3.50 -0.33
N LYS A 39 14.48 -3.60 -0.18
CA LYS A 39 15.10 -4.06 1.06
C LYS A 39 14.83 -3.03 2.17
N CYS A 40 14.58 -3.48 3.40
CA CYS A 40 14.17 -2.58 4.49
C CYS A 40 15.33 -1.68 4.97
N GLU A 41 16.55 -2.20 4.88
CA GLU A 41 17.80 -1.50 5.20
C GLU A 41 18.35 -0.62 4.05
N ASP A 42 17.70 -0.62 2.88
CA ASP A 42 18.14 0.17 1.73
C ASP A 42 17.81 1.65 1.93
N THR A 43 18.74 2.37 2.56
CA THR A 43 18.61 3.81 2.86
C THR A 43 18.57 4.69 1.62
N THR A 44 18.84 4.16 0.42
CA THR A 44 18.73 4.91 -0.84
C THR A 44 17.28 5.05 -1.33
N MET A 45 16.38 4.18 -0.86
CA MET A 45 14.97 4.20 -1.22
C MET A 45 14.17 4.99 -0.18
N PRO A 46 13.36 6.01 -0.54
CA PRO A 46 12.62 6.79 0.45
C PRO A 46 11.42 6.02 1.04
N ASN A 47 10.89 6.49 2.19
CA ASN A 47 9.59 6.09 2.74
C ASN A 47 9.33 4.58 2.72
N ARG A 48 10.24 3.81 3.31
CA ARG A 48 10.17 2.34 3.33
C ARG A 48 9.24 1.90 4.45
N GLU A 49 8.22 1.14 4.08
CA GLU A 49 7.21 0.63 5.00
C GLU A 49 7.31 -0.89 5.09
N LYS A 50 7.60 -1.40 6.29
CA LYS A 50 7.63 -2.84 6.58
C LYS A 50 6.26 -3.29 7.07
N PRO A 51 5.58 -4.25 6.42
CA PRO A 51 4.29 -4.75 6.92
C PRO A 51 4.51 -5.61 8.16
N LEU A 52 3.74 -5.32 9.22
CA LEU A 52 3.78 -6.03 10.49
C LEU A 52 2.64 -7.04 10.62
N LYS A 53 1.40 -6.59 10.41
CA LYS A 53 0.18 -7.39 10.55
C LYS A 53 -0.99 -6.75 9.80
N VAL A 54 -2.04 -7.53 9.60
CA VAL A 54 -3.33 -7.05 9.08
C VAL A 54 -4.36 -7.07 10.21
N ILE A 55 -5.10 -5.98 10.37
CA ILE A 55 -6.26 -5.88 11.26
C ILE A 55 -7.50 -5.86 10.37
N LEU A 56 -8.45 -6.74 10.66
CA LEU A 56 -9.71 -6.85 9.93
C LEU A 56 -10.84 -6.09 10.65
N ASN A 57 -11.91 -5.79 9.93
CA ASN A 57 -13.09 -5.07 10.42
C ASN A 57 -12.79 -3.69 11.02
N THR A 58 -11.77 -3.01 10.51
CA THR A 58 -11.39 -1.65 10.94
C THR A 58 -11.34 -0.69 9.75
N THR A 59 -11.56 0.59 10.02
CA THR A 59 -11.42 1.67 9.04
C THR A 59 -10.29 2.64 9.39
N THR A 60 -9.53 2.35 10.45
CA THR A 60 -8.48 3.24 10.98
C THR A 60 -7.21 2.45 11.25
N ASN A 61 -6.11 3.16 11.52
CA ASN A 61 -4.83 2.59 11.95
C ASN A 61 -4.56 2.78 13.45
N ALA A 62 -5.59 3.08 14.24
CA ALA A 62 -5.43 3.35 15.67
C ALA A 62 -4.88 2.15 16.46
N ASP A 63 -5.18 0.93 16.01
CA ASP A 63 -4.71 -0.32 16.63
C ASP A 63 -3.33 -0.78 16.11
N CYS A 64 -2.67 0.05 15.29
CA CYS A 64 -1.32 -0.18 14.83
C CYS A 64 -0.29 0.48 15.77
N PRO A 65 0.84 -0.18 16.02
CA PRO A 65 1.80 0.28 17.02
C PRO A 65 2.55 1.56 16.60
N THR A 66 2.82 1.74 15.31
CA THR A 66 3.69 2.80 14.79
C THR A 66 3.06 3.51 13.59
N GLY A 67 2.53 2.75 12.64
CA GLY A 67 1.86 3.29 11.47
C GLY A 67 1.00 2.24 10.79
N GLY A 68 0.33 2.65 9.71
CA GLY A 68 -0.43 1.71 8.90
C GLY A 68 -1.26 2.39 7.83
N PHE A 69 -1.64 1.58 6.85
CA PHE A 69 -2.41 1.95 5.67
C PHE A 69 -3.84 1.44 5.85
N PRO A 70 -4.79 2.31 6.25
CA PRO A 70 -6.18 1.91 6.35
C PRO A 70 -6.80 1.78 4.96
N HIS A 71 -7.65 0.76 4.78
CA HIS A 71 -8.51 0.56 3.62
C HIS A 71 -9.98 0.64 4.08
N PRO A 72 -10.53 1.85 4.32
CA PRO A 72 -11.82 2.02 5.01
C PRO A 72 -13.00 1.33 4.32
N VAL A 73 -13.01 1.32 2.98
CA VAL A 73 -14.07 0.68 2.19
C VAL A 73 -14.03 -0.83 2.30
N ARG A 74 -12.81 -1.43 2.32
CA ARG A 74 -12.60 -2.88 2.43
C ARG A 74 -12.54 -3.38 3.88
N LYS A 75 -12.58 -2.46 4.84
CA LYS A 75 -12.58 -2.70 6.28
C LYS A 75 -11.37 -3.52 6.77
N PHE A 76 -10.17 -3.17 6.33
CA PHE A 76 -8.95 -3.67 6.95
C PHE A 76 -7.87 -2.60 6.98
N THR A 77 -6.87 -2.79 7.82
CA THR A 77 -5.67 -1.96 7.89
C THR A 77 -4.43 -2.84 7.88
N VAL A 78 -3.45 -2.47 7.06
CA VAL A 78 -2.11 -3.07 7.13
C VAL A 78 -1.28 -2.20 8.06
N CYS A 79 -0.91 -2.73 9.22
CA CYS A 79 0.01 -2.05 10.13
C CYS A 79 1.42 -2.14 9.58
N THR A 80 2.12 -1.02 9.59
CA THR A 80 3.48 -0.90 9.06
C THR A 80 4.40 -0.22 10.05
N GLU A 81 5.69 -0.44 9.86
CA GLU A 81 6.77 0.30 10.52
C GLU A 81 7.64 0.98 9.45
N THR A 82 7.79 2.29 9.57
CA THR A 82 8.72 3.06 8.74
C THR A 82 10.18 2.72 9.10
N GLN A 83 11.01 2.48 8.09
CA GLN A 83 12.45 2.15 8.23
C GLN A 83 13.38 3.32 7.90
#